data_AF-A0A090QNJ7-F1
#
_entry.id   AF-A0A090QNJ7-F1
#
_cell.length_a   1.000
_cell.length_b   1.000
_cell.length_c   1.000
_cell.angle_alpha   90.00
_cell.angle_beta   90.00
_cell.angle_gamma   90.00
#
_symmetry.space_group_name_H-M   'P 1'
#
loop_
_entity.id
_entity.type
_entity.pdbx_description
1 polymer ?
#
loop_
_entity_poly.entity_id
_entity_poly.type
_entity_poly.pdbx_seq_one_letter_code
_entity_poly.pdbx_strand_id
1 'polypeptide(L)'
;MSTKLKLLGVDVASIGEVHGQTPSAQTFTYSDDIEQVYKRLILSPDGEKILGAVLVGDASAYEQLLQIKRNDLPLPENPAVLMLPQWADDANSAAGTDVLPASAQVCSCYDVKKGDIEQAVVSGCRTMADIKAETQASTGCGGCAALTQQILNAALEAQGETVNHHLCEHFHYTRQELADIIRITRIKTFGELIEQHGNGLGCDICKPAVGSMLASFWNDYVLDDAHRELQDTNDIFLGNMQKTAPIRWCLVSRGAKSPLTNSWCWGRWRKTLTCTPKSPVASALTYLARNCMSCRRFGNA
;
A
#
# COMPACT_ATOMS: atom_id res chain seq x y z
N MET A 1 -1.92 -16.66 -13.57
CA MET A 1 -2.52 -15.31 -13.51
C MET A 1 -3.30 -15.18 -12.21
N SER A 2 -3.19 -14.06 -11.49
CA SER A 2 -3.94 -13.78 -10.27
C SER A 2 -4.34 -12.31 -10.21
N THR A 3 -5.46 -12.01 -9.55
CA THR A 3 -6.00 -10.66 -9.42
C THR A 3 -6.59 -10.50 -8.02
N LYS A 4 -6.37 -9.35 -7.38
CA LYS A 4 -7.03 -8.92 -6.13
C LYS A 4 -7.63 -7.55 -6.38
N LEU A 5 -8.91 -7.40 -6.11
CA LEU A 5 -9.70 -6.20 -6.37
C LEU A 5 -10.61 -5.91 -5.19
N LYS A 6 -10.88 -4.63 -4.92
CA LYS A 6 -11.88 -4.21 -3.94
C LYS A 6 -13.03 -3.57 -4.70
N LEU A 7 -14.20 -4.21 -4.71
CA LEU A 7 -15.39 -3.76 -5.43
C LEU A 7 -16.50 -3.46 -4.43
N LEU A 8 -16.99 -2.22 -4.42
CA LEU A 8 -18.12 -1.79 -3.57
C LEU A 8 -17.94 -2.12 -2.08
N GLY A 9 -16.70 -2.07 -1.58
CA GLY A 9 -16.38 -2.39 -0.18
C GLY A 9 -16.17 -3.88 0.09
N VAL A 10 -16.37 -4.75 -0.90
CA VAL A 10 -16.13 -6.19 -0.81
C VAL A 10 -14.79 -6.54 -1.44
N ASP A 11 -13.97 -7.32 -0.73
CA ASP A 11 -12.71 -7.81 -1.26
C ASP A 11 -12.95 -9.05 -2.12
N VAL A 12 -12.41 -9.03 -3.33
CA VAL A 12 -12.54 -10.11 -4.33
C VAL A 12 -11.16 -10.48 -4.83
N ALA A 13 -10.84 -11.76 -4.81
CA ALA A 13 -9.59 -12.25 -5.35
C ALA A 13 -9.78 -13.55 -6.14
N SER A 14 -8.99 -13.68 -7.20
CA SER A 14 -8.97 -14.87 -8.04
C SER A 14 -7.54 -15.28 -8.34
N ILE A 15 -7.28 -16.58 -8.32
CA ILE A 15 -5.99 -17.17 -8.58
C ILE A 15 -6.20 -18.28 -9.60
N GLY A 16 -5.53 -18.22 -10.75
CA GLY A 16 -5.48 -19.35 -11.67
C GLY A 16 -6.79 -19.72 -12.33
N GLU A 17 -7.08 -21.01 -12.31
CA GLU A 17 -8.30 -21.59 -12.85
C GLU A 17 -9.47 -21.31 -11.91
N VAL A 18 -10.51 -20.66 -12.43
CA VAL A 18 -11.65 -20.18 -11.64
C VAL A 18 -12.90 -21.01 -11.91
N HIS A 19 -13.01 -21.57 -13.12
CA HIS A 19 -14.23 -22.18 -13.61
C HIS A 19 -14.31 -23.68 -13.28
N GLY A 20 -13.19 -24.29 -12.89
CA GLY A 20 -13.14 -25.73 -12.58
C GLY A 20 -13.31 -26.57 -13.84
N GLN A 21 -12.83 -26.08 -14.99
CA GLN A 21 -12.95 -26.79 -16.27
C GLN A 21 -11.97 -27.96 -16.39
N THR A 22 -11.02 -28.10 -15.46
CA THR A 22 -10.06 -29.20 -15.43
C THR A 22 -10.76 -30.51 -15.09
N PRO A 23 -10.67 -31.55 -15.95
CA PRO A 23 -11.24 -32.87 -15.66
C PRO A 23 -10.67 -33.44 -14.36
N SER A 24 -11.54 -34.05 -13.54
CA SER A 24 -11.18 -34.71 -12.28
C SER A 24 -10.58 -33.79 -11.19
N ALA A 25 -10.65 -32.48 -11.32
CA ALA A 25 -10.19 -31.55 -10.29
C ALA A 25 -11.08 -31.63 -9.03
N GLN A 26 -10.46 -31.66 -7.86
CA GLN A 26 -11.18 -31.60 -6.58
C GLN A 26 -11.53 -30.16 -6.25
N THR A 27 -12.76 -29.89 -5.82
CA THR A 27 -13.22 -28.53 -5.50
C THR A 27 -13.75 -28.48 -4.07
N PHE A 28 -13.22 -27.54 -3.29
CA PHE A 28 -13.72 -27.20 -1.97
C PHE A 28 -14.44 -25.85 -2.04
N THR A 29 -15.60 -25.75 -1.41
CA THR A 29 -16.40 -24.51 -1.36
C THR A 29 -16.79 -24.24 0.07
N TYR A 30 -16.54 -23.01 0.53
CA TYR A 30 -16.98 -22.49 1.81
C TYR A 30 -17.86 -21.27 1.55
N SER A 31 -19.05 -21.26 2.14
CA SER A 31 -20.04 -20.20 1.99
C SER A 31 -20.63 -19.90 3.35
N ASP A 32 -20.58 -18.65 3.76
CA ASP A 32 -21.22 -18.14 4.97
C ASP A 32 -22.16 -16.99 4.60
N ASP A 33 -23.45 -17.19 4.80
CA ASP A 33 -24.49 -16.20 4.47
C ASP A 33 -24.60 -15.09 5.52
N ILE A 34 -24.10 -15.31 6.74
CA ILE A 34 -24.12 -14.30 7.81
C ILE A 34 -22.96 -13.33 7.60
N GLU A 35 -21.75 -13.86 7.41
CA GLU A 35 -20.55 -13.05 7.15
C GLU A 35 -20.45 -12.59 5.68
N GLN A 36 -21.33 -13.09 4.81
CA GLN A 36 -21.34 -12.80 3.36
C GLN A 36 -19.99 -13.15 2.69
N VAL A 37 -19.41 -14.29 3.10
CA VAL A 37 -18.12 -14.78 2.64
C VAL A 37 -18.31 -15.99 1.72
N TYR A 38 -17.65 -15.96 0.57
CA TYR A 38 -17.60 -17.09 -0.36
C TYR A 38 -16.16 -17.38 -0.76
N LYS A 39 -15.72 -18.62 -0.54
CA LYS A 39 -14.38 -19.10 -0.89
C LYS A 39 -14.52 -20.38 -1.68
N ARG A 40 -13.77 -20.51 -2.77
CA ARG A 40 -13.69 -21.72 -3.59
C ARG A 40 -12.23 -22.03 -3.87
N LEU A 41 -11.81 -23.26 -3.61
CA LEU A 41 -10.47 -23.76 -3.88
C LEU A 41 -10.57 -24.94 -4.85
N ILE A 42 -9.75 -24.93 -5.90
CA ILE A 42 -9.71 -25.96 -6.95
C ILE A 42 -8.31 -26.57 -6.93
N LEU A 43 -8.25 -27.87 -6.69
CA LEU A 43 -7.03 -28.66 -6.59
C LEU A 43 -6.87 -29.59 -7.79
N SER A 44 -5.64 -30.09 -7.98
CA SER A 44 -5.35 -31.16 -8.91
C SER A 44 -6.15 -32.44 -8.57
N PRO A 45 -6.33 -33.36 -9.53
CA PRO A 45 -7.00 -34.64 -9.27
C PRO A 45 -6.38 -35.43 -8.11
N ASP A 46 -5.05 -35.34 -7.97
CA ASP A 46 -4.28 -36.00 -6.92
C ASP A 46 -4.33 -35.27 -5.56
N GLY A 47 -4.93 -34.08 -5.50
CA GLY A 47 -5.07 -33.29 -4.28
C GLY A 47 -3.79 -32.58 -3.80
N GLU A 48 -2.68 -32.73 -4.52
CA GLU A 48 -1.36 -32.21 -4.11
C GLU A 48 -1.11 -30.74 -4.48
N LYS A 49 -1.78 -30.22 -5.52
CA LYS A 49 -1.50 -28.88 -6.07
C LYS A 49 -2.73 -28.01 -6.19
N ILE A 50 -2.56 -26.69 -5.99
CA ILE A 50 -3.60 -25.69 -6.23
C ILE A 50 -3.67 -25.31 -7.71
N LEU A 51 -4.77 -25.64 -8.38
CA LEU A 51 -5.05 -25.19 -9.74
C LEU A 51 -5.64 -23.77 -9.74
N GLY A 52 -6.45 -23.43 -8.75
CA GLY A 52 -6.93 -22.07 -8.58
C GLY A 52 -7.80 -21.85 -7.36
N ALA A 53 -8.15 -20.59 -7.14
CA ALA A 53 -8.95 -20.16 -6.01
C ALA A 53 -9.79 -18.92 -6.34
N VAL A 54 -10.93 -18.79 -5.69
CA VAL A 54 -11.81 -17.62 -5.72
C VAL A 54 -12.15 -17.26 -4.28
N LEU A 55 -11.98 -15.99 -3.92
CA LEU A 55 -12.27 -15.45 -2.60
C LEU A 55 -13.15 -14.22 -2.78
N VAL A 56 -14.26 -14.14 -2.07
CA VAL A 56 -15.22 -13.04 -2.08
C VAL A 56 -15.64 -12.75 -0.64
N GLY A 57 -15.67 -11.47 -0.26
CA GLY A 57 -15.92 -11.06 1.11
C GLY A 57 -14.62 -10.96 1.89
N ASP A 58 -13.99 -12.11 2.13
CA ASP A 58 -12.70 -12.21 2.83
C ASP A 58 -11.59 -12.73 1.90
N ALA A 59 -10.62 -11.86 1.63
CA ALA A 59 -9.43 -12.15 0.82
C ALA A 59 -8.13 -12.22 1.64
N SER A 60 -8.20 -12.44 2.96
CA SER A 60 -7.05 -12.58 3.85
C SER A 60 -6.10 -13.72 3.40
N ALA A 61 -6.67 -14.89 3.10
CA ALA A 61 -5.93 -16.08 2.65
C ALA A 61 -5.32 -15.98 1.25
N TYR A 62 -5.58 -14.89 0.50
CA TYR A 62 -5.12 -14.73 -0.88
C TYR A 62 -3.59 -14.85 -1.02
N GLU A 63 -2.85 -14.18 -0.14
CA GLU A 63 -1.39 -14.11 -0.24
C GLU A 63 -0.75 -15.49 -0.02
N GLN A 64 -1.22 -16.21 1.00
CA GLN A 64 -0.78 -17.57 1.28
C GLN A 64 -1.10 -18.53 0.12
N LEU A 65 -2.34 -18.53 -0.38
CA LEU A 65 -2.75 -19.39 -1.51
C LEU A 65 -1.97 -19.07 -2.79
N LEU A 66 -1.66 -17.79 -3.02
CA LEU A 66 -0.84 -17.37 -4.16
C LEU A 66 0.60 -17.90 -4.03
N GLN A 67 1.19 -17.86 -2.84
CA GLN A 67 2.53 -18.38 -2.62
C GLN A 67 2.60 -19.89 -2.75
N ILE A 68 1.64 -20.64 -2.18
CA ILE A 68 1.54 -22.09 -2.33
C ILE A 68 1.49 -22.47 -3.80
N LYS A 69 0.62 -21.79 -4.57
CA LYS A 69 0.50 -22.04 -6.00
C LYS A 69 1.75 -21.64 -6.80
N ARG A 70 2.35 -20.48 -6.53
CA ARG A 70 3.52 -19.99 -7.30
C ARG A 70 4.75 -20.86 -7.10
N ASN A 71 4.91 -21.43 -5.91
CA ASN A 71 6.09 -22.19 -5.53
C ASN A 71 5.84 -23.71 -5.53
N ASP A 72 4.68 -24.18 -6.00
CA ASP A 72 4.27 -25.58 -5.97
C ASP A 72 4.52 -26.24 -4.59
N LEU A 73 4.14 -25.54 -3.52
CA LEU A 73 4.34 -26.03 -2.15
C LEU A 73 3.35 -27.16 -1.83
N PRO A 74 3.77 -28.16 -1.03
CA PRO A 74 2.88 -29.22 -0.60
C PRO A 74 1.72 -28.66 0.23
N LEU A 75 0.54 -29.22 0.01
CA LEU A 75 -0.67 -28.89 0.75
C LEU A 75 -0.73 -29.65 2.09
N PRO A 76 -1.38 -29.07 3.13
CA PRO A 76 -1.66 -29.79 4.36
C PRO A 76 -2.62 -30.97 4.10
N GLU A 77 -2.61 -31.98 4.99
CA GLU A 77 -3.46 -33.18 4.88
C GLU A 77 -4.95 -32.85 4.67
N ASN A 78 -5.41 -31.73 5.24
CA ASN A 78 -6.74 -31.18 4.96
C ASN A 78 -6.65 -29.80 4.30
N PRO A 79 -6.88 -29.70 2.97
CA PRO A 79 -6.78 -28.45 2.24
C PRO A 79 -7.93 -27.46 2.57
N ALA A 80 -9.02 -27.92 3.20
CA ALA A 80 -10.11 -27.04 3.62
C ALA A 80 -9.68 -26.06 4.73
N VAL A 81 -8.65 -26.39 5.52
CA VAL A 81 -8.11 -25.53 6.58
C VAL A 81 -7.58 -24.21 6.02
N LEU A 82 -7.07 -24.21 4.78
CA LEU A 82 -6.61 -22.99 4.11
C LEU A 82 -7.74 -22.03 3.73
N MET A 83 -8.99 -22.48 3.76
CA MET A 83 -10.17 -21.69 3.42
C MET A 83 -10.90 -21.17 4.65
N LEU A 84 -10.80 -21.85 5.79
CA LEU A 84 -11.52 -21.50 7.01
C LEU A 84 -10.96 -20.20 7.60
N PRO A 85 -11.81 -19.34 8.18
CA PRO A 85 -11.34 -18.22 8.98
C PRO A 85 -10.48 -18.77 10.11
N GLN A 86 -9.26 -18.24 10.26
CA GLN A 86 -8.40 -18.60 11.38
C GLN A 86 -9.05 -18.05 12.66
N TRP A 87 -9.72 -18.92 13.42
CA TRP A 87 -10.14 -18.56 14.77
C TRP A 87 -8.89 -18.26 15.59
N ALA A 88 -8.91 -17.14 16.30
CA ALA A 88 -7.76 -16.39 16.81
C ALA A 88 -6.89 -17.08 17.89
N ASP A 89 -6.94 -18.41 18.04
CA ASP A 89 -6.21 -19.15 19.08
C ASP A 89 -5.03 -20.00 18.57
N ASP A 90 -4.84 -20.12 17.25
CA ASP A 90 -3.60 -20.71 16.72
C ASP A 90 -2.65 -19.58 16.31
N ALA A 91 -1.64 -19.37 17.16
CA ALA A 91 -0.48 -18.49 16.99
C ALA A 91 0.45 -18.92 15.84
N ASN A 92 -0.13 -19.25 14.68
CA ASN A 92 0.59 -19.62 13.46
C ASN A 92 0.22 -18.72 12.27
N SER A 93 -0.50 -17.62 12.52
CA SER A 93 -0.78 -16.55 11.56
C SER A 93 0.45 -15.72 11.16
N ALA A 94 1.63 -16.02 11.71
CA ALA A 94 2.94 -15.56 11.24
C ALA A 94 3.59 -16.50 10.21
N ALA A 95 2.92 -17.56 9.75
CA ALA A 95 3.45 -18.53 8.78
C ALA A 95 3.41 -18.05 7.31
N GLY A 96 3.73 -16.77 7.06
CA GLY A 96 3.80 -16.22 5.70
C GLY A 96 5.20 -16.34 5.07
N THR A 97 6.25 -16.28 5.88
CA THR A 97 7.64 -16.17 5.40
C THR A 97 8.56 -17.27 5.90
N ASP A 98 8.30 -17.84 7.07
CA ASP A 98 9.16 -18.87 7.66
C ASP A 98 9.02 -20.24 6.96
N VAL A 99 7.82 -20.54 6.45
CA VAL A 99 7.53 -21.80 5.73
C VAL A 99 8.04 -21.79 4.27
N LEU A 100 8.39 -20.61 3.73
CA LEU A 100 8.82 -20.52 2.34
C LEU A 100 10.27 -21.02 2.19
N PRO A 101 10.54 -21.94 1.23
CA PRO A 101 11.91 -22.37 0.95
C PRO A 101 12.72 -21.21 0.37
N ALA A 102 14.05 -21.25 0.51
CA ALA A 102 14.95 -20.23 -0.06
C ALA A 102 14.80 -20.09 -1.59
N SER A 103 14.37 -21.16 -2.28
CA SER A 103 14.08 -21.17 -3.71
C SER A 103 12.74 -20.51 -4.11
N ALA A 104 11.89 -20.16 -3.14
CA ALA A 104 10.57 -19.58 -3.40
C ALA A 104 10.69 -18.24 -4.12
N GLN A 105 9.96 -18.09 -5.21
CA GLN A 105 9.96 -16.89 -6.03
C GLN A 105 9.07 -15.82 -5.40
N VAL A 106 9.68 -14.74 -4.92
CA VAL A 106 9.00 -13.62 -4.27
C VAL A 106 8.55 -12.60 -5.32
N CYS A 107 9.48 -12.12 -6.15
CA CYS A 107 9.20 -11.14 -7.20
C CYS A 107 9.18 -11.79 -8.59
N SER A 108 8.04 -11.79 -9.27
CA SER A 108 7.96 -12.31 -10.65
C SER A 108 8.54 -11.35 -11.70
N CYS A 109 8.60 -10.04 -11.44
CA CYS A 109 9.07 -9.06 -12.43
C CYS A 109 10.57 -9.14 -12.68
N TYR A 110 11.34 -9.43 -11.64
CA TYR A 110 12.81 -9.49 -11.67
C TYR A 110 13.35 -10.85 -11.22
N ASP A 111 12.48 -11.86 -11.15
CA ASP A 111 12.79 -13.23 -10.76
C ASP A 111 13.57 -13.38 -9.42
N VAL A 112 13.22 -12.54 -8.44
CA VAL A 112 13.88 -12.53 -7.12
C VAL A 112 13.29 -13.61 -6.22
N LYS A 113 14.16 -14.43 -5.64
CA LYS A 113 13.80 -15.50 -4.70
C LYS A 113 14.00 -15.06 -3.25
N LYS A 114 13.44 -15.83 -2.31
CA LYS A 114 13.60 -15.59 -0.87
C LYS A 114 15.08 -15.59 -0.47
N GLY A 115 15.85 -16.57 -0.95
CA GLY A 115 17.28 -16.68 -0.66
C GLY A 115 18.11 -15.50 -1.15
N ASP A 116 17.71 -14.85 -2.25
CA ASP A 116 18.38 -13.65 -2.75
C ASP A 116 18.17 -12.46 -1.79
N ILE A 117 16.98 -12.35 -1.19
CA ILE A 117 16.67 -11.33 -0.18
C ILE A 117 17.44 -11.62 1.11
N GLU A 118 17.42 -12.87 1.59
CA GLU A 118 18.17 -13.28 2.79
C GLU A 118 19.68 -13.04 2.60
N GLN A 119 20.23 -13.35 1.43
CA GLN A 119 21.63 -13.07 1.10
C GLN A 119 21.93 -11.57 1.05
N ALA A 120 21.03 -10.75 0.51
CA ALA A 120 21.17 -9.30 0.53
C ALA A 120 21.21 -8.77 1.98
N VAL A 121 20.40 -9.32 2.88
CA VAL A 121 20.44 -8.96 4.31
C VAL A 121 21.76 -9.36 4.96
N VAL A 122 22.26 -10.58 4.69
CA VAL A 122 23.59 -11.03 5.14
C VAL A 122 24.71 -10.13 4.59
N SER A 123 24.57 -9.61 3.37
CA SER A 123 25.54 -8.68 2.78
C SER A 123 25.50 -7.26 3.38
N GLY A 124 24.53 -6.96 4.26
CA GLY A 124 24.42 -5.71 4.99
C GLY A 124 23.22 -4.83 4.63
N CYS A 125 22.30 -5.30 3.77
CA CYS A 125 21.07 -4.56 3.47
C CYS A 125 20.11 -4.62 4.67
N ARG A 126 19.74 -3.46 5.23
CA ARG A 126 18.87 -3.38 6.42
C ARG A 126 17.54 -2.72 6.15
N THR A 127 17.40 -2.01 5.04
CA THR A 127 16.17 -1.29 4.71
C THR A 127 15.56 -1.79 3.41
N MET A 128 14.26 -1.55 3.24
CA MET A 128 13.57 -1.86 2.00
C MET A 128 14.12 -1.07 0.80
N ALA A 129 14.74 0.09 1.04
CA ALA A 129 15.42 0.85 0.00
C ALA A 129 16.69 0.13 -0.47
N ASP A 130 17.47 -0.44 0.44
CA ASP A 130 18.66 -1.23 0.12
C ASP A 130 18.29 -2.49 -0.67
N ILE A 131 17.26 -3.22 -0.21
CA ILE A 131 16.75 -4.41 -0.93
C ILE A 131 16.27 -4.05 -2.34
N LYS A 132 15.60 -2.90 -2.51
CA LYS A 132 15.18 -2.42 -3.83
C LYS A 132 16.37 -2.06 -4.72
N ALA A 133 17.45 -1.53 -4.15
CA ALA A 133 18.65 -1.18 -4.90
C ALA A 133 19.42 -2.44 -5.34
N GLU A 134 19.53 -3.42 -4.45
CA GLU A 134 20.31 -4.64 -4.69
C GLU A 134 19.56 -5.67 -5.55
N THR A 135 18.32 -6.00 -5.16
CA THR A 135 17.55 -7.09 -5.78
C THR A 135 16.55 -6.62 -6.82
N GLN A 136 16.29 -5.30 -6.91
CA GLN A 136 15.22 -4.71 -7.73
C GLN A 136 13.79 -5.18 -7.37
N ALA A 137 13.61 -5.98 -6.32
CA ALA A 137 12.31 -6.41 -5.84
C ALA A 137 11.41 -5.19 -5.56
N SER A 138 10.14 -5.28 -5.94
CA SER A 138 9.14 -4.22 -5.71
C SER A 138 9.33 -2.91 -6.48
N THR A 139 10.25 -2.85 -7.46
CA THR A 139 10.43 -1.67 -8.33
C THR A 139 9.61 -1.71 -9.62
N GLY A 140 9.03 -2.88 -9.96
CA GLY A 140 8.26 -3.13 -11.18
C GLY A 140 6.76 -2.89 -10.97
N CYS A 141 6.02 -3.97 -10.68
CA CYS A 141 4.58 -3.88 -10.41
C CYS A 141 4.23 -3.57 -8.94
N GLY A 142 5.19 -3.65 -8.01
CA GLY A 142 5.00 -3.40 -6.58
C GLY A 142 4.22 -4.47 -5.80
N GLY A 143 3.67 -5.49 -6.45
CA GLY A 143 2.82 -6.50 -5.80
C GLY A 143 3.52 -7.37 -4.75
N CYS A 144 4.85 -7.50 -4.82
CA CYS A 144 5.65 -8.26 -3.85
C CYS A 144 6.17 -7.42 -2.67
N ALA A 145 5.80 -6.14 -2.55
CA ALA A 145 6.36 -5.23 -1.55
C ALA A 145 6.09 -5.68 -0.11
N ALA A 146 4.86 -6.08 0.20
CA ALA A 146 4.49 -6.54 1.53
C ALA A 146 5.27 -7.81 1.92
N LEU A 147 5.30 -8.81 1.04
CA LEU A 147 6.02 -10.06 1.28
C LEU A 147 7.54 -9.85 1.42
N THR A 148 8.13 -8.98 0.58
CA THR A 148 9.56 -8.66 0.66
C THR A 148 9.89 -8.00 2.00
N GLN A 149 9.03 -7.10 2.49
CA GLN A 149 9.21 -6.48 3.80
C GLN A 149 9.13 -7.50 4.95
N GLN A 150 8.20 -8.45 4.88
CA GLN A 150 8.08 -9.51 5.89
C GLN A 150 9.34 -10.40 5.90
N ILE A 151 9.88 -10.77 4.74
CA ILE A 151 11.11 -11.57 4.64
C ILE A 151 12.31 -10.78 5.19
N LEU A 152 12.42 -9.49 4.84
CA LEU A 152 13.46 -8.60 5.37
C LEU A 152 13.40 -8.53 6.90
N ASN A 153 12.22 -8.28 7.48
CA ASN A 153 12.06 -8.19 8.93
C ASN A 153 12.43 -9.52 9.61
N ALA A 154 11.94 -10.66 9.09
CA ALA A 154 12.27 -11.97 9.64
C ALA A 154 13.77 -12.29 9.55
N ALA A 155 14.44 -11.90 8.46
CA ALA A 155 15.88 -12.07 8.31
C ALA A 155 16.69 -11.17 9.27
N LEU A 156 16.23 -9.95 9.54
CA LEU A 156 16.85 -9.05 10.50
C LEU A 156 16.67 -9.53 11.95
N GLU A 157 15.46 -10.00 12.28
CA GLU A 157 15.17 -10.62 13.58
C GLU A 157 16.04 -11.86 13.83
N ALA A 158 16.25 -12.69 12.81
CA ALA A 158 17.14 -13.84 12.87
C ALA A 158 18.62 -13.46 13.11
N GLN A 159 19.03 -12.25 12.69
CA GLN A 159 20.36 -11.69 12.97
C GLN A 159 20.44 -10.99 14.35
N GLY A 160 19.36 -10.99 15.13
CA GLY A 160 19.30 -10.39 16.46
C GLY A 160 19.13 -8.87 16.44
N GLU A 161 18.70 -8.28 15.32
CA GLU A 161 18.40 -6.86 15.26
C GLU A 161 17.02 -6.53 15.78
N THR A 162 16.93 -5.48 16.60
CA THR A 162 15.66 -4.94 17.08
C THR A 162 15.00 -4.11 15.99
N VAL A 163 13.95 -4.65 15.37
CA VAL A 163 13.13 -3.91 14.41
C VAL A 163 12.30 -2.88 15.17
N ASN A 164 12.71 -1.61 15.10
CA ASN A 164 11.93 -0.51 15.68
C ASN A 164 10.71 -0.23 14.79
N HIS A 165 9.51 -0.41 15.34
CA HIS A 165 8.25 -0.12 14.64
C HIS A 165 7.76 1.33 14.82
N HIS A 166 8.63 2.22 15.29
CA HIS A 166 8.34 3.63 15.44
C HIS A 166 8.00 4.30 14.09
N LEU A 167 7.06 5.23 14.10
CA LEU A 167 6.63 5.94 12.90
C LEU A 167 7.76 6.81 12.32
N CYS A 168 8.48 7.54 13.17
CA CYS A 168 9.63 8.37 12.82
C CYS A 168 10.36 8.82 14.10
N GLU A 169 11.44 9.59 13.97
CA GLU A 169 12.17 10.18 15.09
C GLU A 169 11.32 11.08 16.01
N HIS A 170 10.22 11.65 15.51
CA HIS A 170 9.32 12.50 16.29
C HIS A 170 8.35 11.71 17.18
N PHE A 171 8.04 10.46 16.80
CA PHE A 171 7.03 9.63 17.47
C PHE A 171 7.52 8.19 17.61
N HIS A 172 7.82 7.79 18.85
CA HIS A 172 8.22 6.42 19.21
C HIS A 172 7.05 5.45 19.30
N TYR A 173 6.02 5.65 18.48
CA TYR A 173 4.81 4.83 18.43
C TYR A 173 4.57 4.31 17.01
N THR A 174 3.91 3.16 16.92
CA THR A 174 3.40 2.68 15.63
C THR A 174 2.22 3.55 15.17
N ARG A 175 1.82 3.41 13.89
CA ARG A 175 0.63 4.11 13.38
C ARG A 175 -0.66 3.72 14.12
N GLN A 176 -0.76 2.46 14.55
CA GLN A 176 -1.93 1.96 15.27
C GLN A 176 -1.98 2.54 16.68
N GLU A 177 -0.87 2.46 17.41
CA GLU A 177 -0.75 3.05 18.74
C GLU A 177 -1.02 4.56 18.73
N LEU A 178 -0.49 5.28 17.73
CA LEU A 178 -0.73 6.72 17.60
C LEU A 178 -2.20 7.03 17.33
N ALA A 179 -2.87 6.22 16.51
CA ALA A 179 -4.30 6.35 16.25
C ALA A 179 -5.14 6.08 17.50
N ASP A 180 -4.75 5.08 18.30
CA ASP A 180 -5.40 4.76 19.58
C ASP A 180 -5.19 5.86 20.61
N ILE A 181 -3.98 6.43 20.71
CA ILE A 181 -3.67 7.58 21.54
C ILE A 181 -4.61 8.73 21.19
N ILE A 182 -4.65 9.17 19.92
CA ILE A 182 -5.52 10.26 19.45
C ILE A 182 -6.99 10.00 19.84
N ARG A 183 -7.45 8.76 19.69
CA ARG A 183 -8.84 8.38 19.98
C ARG A 183 -9.16 8.39 21.47
N ILE A 184 -8.25 7.92 22.32
CA ILE A 184 -8.43 7.82 23.78
C ILE A 184 -8.28 9.19 24.44
N THR A 185 -7.23 9.93 24.10
CA THR A 185 -6.95 11.26 24.68
C THR A 185 -7.80 12.36 24.06
N ARG A 186 -8.51 12.07 22.97
CA ARG A 186 -9.42 12.99 22.26
C ARG A 186 -8.71 14.22 21.69
N ILE A 187 -7.43 14.08 21.34
CA ILE A 187 -6.62 15.14 20.72
C ILE A 187 -7.15 15.51 19.34
N LYS A 188 -7.26 16.82 19.06
CA LYS A 188 -7.81 17.33 17.80
C LYS A 188 -6.79 18.00 16.88
N THR A 189 -5.62 18.36 17.40
CA THR A 189 -4.62 19.12 16.64
C THR A 189 -3.27 18.42 16.65
N PHE A 190 -2.49 18.62 15.59
CA PHE A 190 -1.13 18.08 15.52
C PHE A 190 -0.21 18.69 16.57
N GLY A 191 -0.36 20.00 16.86
CA GLY A 191 0.42 20.70 17.87
C GLY A 191 0.27 20.08 19.26
N GLU A 192 -0.97 19.79 19.65
CA GLU A 192 -1.24 19.12 20.93
C GLU A 192 -0.67 17.69 20.96
N LEU A 193 -0.77 16.95 19.85
CA LEU A 193 -0.23 15.58 19.77
C LEU A 193 1.29 15.54 19.91
N ILE A 194 2.00 16.43 19.21
CA ILE A 194 3.47 16.46 19.25
C ILE A 194 3.99 16.99 20.58
N GLU A 195 3.26 17.87 21.26
CA GLU A 195 3.64 18.37 22.58
C GLU A 195 3.49 17.30 23.67
N GLN A 196 2.44 16.49 23.61
CA GLN A 196 2.16 15.48 24.65
C GLN A 196 2.86 14.14 24.39
N HIS A 197 2.97 13.71 23.13
CA HIS A 197 3.37 12.36 22.77
C HIS A 197 4.51 12.30 21.73
N GLY A 198 5.09 13.44 21.37
CA GLY A 198 6.18 13.51 20.41
C GLY A 198 7.26 14.50 20.82
N ASN A 199 8.15 14.79 19.88
CA ASN A 199 9.17 15.82 20.01
C ASN A 199 9.34 16.55 18.67
N GLY A 200 9.78 17.80 18.68
CA GLY A 200 10.13 18.57 17.48
C GLY A 200 8.94 19.23 16.77
N LEU A 201 9.08 19.48 15.46
CA LEU A 201 8.08 20.17 14.63
C LEU A 201 7.34 19.25 13.65
N GLY A 202 7.73 17.98 13.60
CA GLY A 202 7.21 16.98 12.68
C GLY A 202 7.85 17.02 11.28
N CYS A 203 7.83 15.87 10.60
CA CYS A 203 8.34 15.66 9.25
C CYS A 203 7.22 15.39 8.23
N ASP A 204 7.64 15.19 6.99
CA ASP A 204 6.85 14.73 5.85
C ASP A 204 6.24 13.34 6.02
N ILE A 205 6.68 12.54 7.00
CA ILE A 205 6.10 11.22 7.31
C ILE A 205 4.98 11.35 8.34
N CYS A 206 5.22 12.04 9.47
CA CYS A 206 4.27 12.06 10.58
C CYS A 206 3.13 13.06 10.37
N LYS A 207 3.37 14.20 9.72
CA LYS A 207 2.32 15.19 9.44
C LYS A 207 1.15 14.63 8.63
N PRO A 208 1.36 14.02 7.45
CA PRO A 208 0.24 13.44 6.69
C PRO A 208 -0.37 12.22 7.39
N ALA A 209 0.43 11.41 8.11
CA ALA A 209 -0.09 10.28 8.86
C ALA A 209 -1.09 10.72 9.94
N VAL A 210 -0.71 11.71 10.76
CA VAL A 210 -1.59 12.28 11.79
C VAL A 210 -2.76 13.03 11.17
N GLY A 211 -2.54 13.79 10.10
CA GLY A 211 -3.60 14.47 9.36
C GLY A 211 -4.69 13.50 8.89
N SER A 212 -4.31 12.35 8.35
CA SER A 212 -5.25 11.29 7.96
C SER A 212 -6.00 10.69 9.15
N MET A 213 -5.35 10.50 10.30
CA MET A 213 -5.99 9.97 11.52
C MET A 213 -7.01 10.96 12.08
N LEU A 214 -6.65 12.24 12.19
CA LEU A 214 -7.52 13.31 12.66
C LEU A 214 -8.74 13.47 11.75
N ALA A 215 -8.53 13.48 10.43
CA ALA A 215 -9.61 13.54 9.46
C ALA A 215 -10.56 12.33 9.58
N SER A 216 -10.03 11.13 9.85
CA SER A 216 -10.83 9.92 10.00
C SER A 216 -11.69 9.92 11.27
N PHE A 217 -11.19 10.49 12.37
CA PHE A 217 -11.89 10.46 13.66
C PHE A 217 -12.81 11.65 13.90
N TRP A 218 -12.39 12.84 13.47
CA TRP A 218 -13.13 14.08 13.72
C TRP A 218 -13.94 14.53 12.51
N ASN A 219 -13.56 14.11 11.30
CA ASN A 219 -14.22 14.44 10.04
C ASN A 219 -14.39 15.96 9.82
N ASP A 220 -13.43 16.74 10.32
CA ASP A 220 -13.32 18.17 10.05
C ASP A 220 -12.84 18.43 8.61
N TYR A 221 -13.01 19.66 8.11
CA TYR A 221 -12.63 19.97 6.75
C TYR A 221 -11.09 19.93 6.59
N VAL A 222 -10.64 19.05 5.70
CA VAL A 222 -9.21 18.71 5.49
C VAL A 222 -8.38 19.92 5.04
N LEU A 223 -9.02 20.92 4.43
CA LEU A 223 -8.37 22.14 3.94
C LEU A 223 -8.59 23.37 4.84
N ASP A 224 -9.14 23.18 6.04
CA ASP A 224 -9.12 24.23 7.06
C ASP A 224 -7.68 24.58 7.42
N ASP A 225 -7.44 25.82 7.84
CA ASP A 225 -6.09 26.34 8.11
C ASP A 225 -5.33 25.51 9.15
N ALA A 226 -6.04 24.91 10.11
CA ALA A 226 -5.45 24.03 11.13
C ALA A 226 -4.94 22.68 10.58
N HIS A 227 -5.51 22.20 9.46
CA HIS A 227 -5.20 20.89 8.88
C HIS A 227 -4.39 20.98 7.59
N ARG A 228 -4.43 22.13 6.92
CA ARG A 228 -3.80 22.35 5.60
C ARG A 228 -2.31 22.07 5.59
N GLU A 229 -1.59 22.44 6.66
CA GLU A 229 -0.14 22.21 6.77
C GLU A 229 0.23 20.74 7.00
N LEU A 230 -0.74 19.92 7.39
CA LEU A 230 -0.55 18.47 7.59
C LEU A 230 -0.67 17.70 6.28
N GLN A 231 -1.33 18.28 5.28
CA GLN A 231 -1.59 17.63 4.01
C GLN A 231 -0.37 17.72 3.09
N ASP A 232 -0.14 16.66 2.34
CA ASP A 232 0.87 16.69 1.29
C ASP A 232 0.36 17.49 0.07
N THR A 233 1.22 17.70 -0.93
CA THR A 233 0.82 18.46 -2.13
C THR A 233 -0.37 17.82 -2.85
N ASN A 234 -0.49 16.50 -2.86
CA ASN A 234 -1.59 15.82 -3.54
C ASN A 234 -2.93 16.17 -2.88
N ASP A 235 -2.97 16.12 -1.56
CA ASP A 235 -4.18 16.28 -0.76
C ASP A 235 -4.58 17.76 -0.60
N ILE A 236 -3.62 18.69 -0.56
CA ILE A 236 -3.90 20.15 -0.62
C ILE A 236 -4.73 20.52 -1.85
N PHE A 237 -4.44 19.88 -2.99
CA PHE A 237 -5.15 20.11 -4.25
C PHE A 237 -6.33 19.16 -4.48
N LEU A 238 -6.66 18.30 -3.50
CA LEU A 238 -7.67 17.23 -3.63
C LEU A 238 -7.46 16.42 -4.92
N GLY A 239 -6.19 16.22 -5.25
CA GLY A 239 -5.73 15.60 -6.48
C GLY A 239 -5.60 14.10 -6.35
N ASN A 240 -5.50 13.44 -7.49
CA ASN A 240 -5.00 12.09 -7.62
C ASN A 240 -3.81 12.15 -8.58
N MET A 241 -2.64 12.50 -8.06
CA MET A 241 -1.40 12.54 -8.84
C MET A 241 -1.01 11.12 -9.24
N GLN A 242 -1.01 10.86 -10.55
CA GLN A 242 -0.64 9.56 -11.09
C GLN A 242 0.60 9.69 -11.97
N LYS A 243 1.56 8.77 -11.75
CA LYS A 243 2.71 8.60 -12.63
C LYS A 243 2.28 7.85 -13.88
N THR A 244 2.14 8.56 -14.98
CA THR A 244 1.69 7.99 -16.27
C THR A 244 2.85 7.64 -17.21
N ALA A 245 4.07 8.09 -16.90
CA ALA A 245 5.30 7.78 -17.60
C ALA A 245 6.50 8.03 -16.66
N PRO A 246 7.73 7.54 -16.95
CA PRO A 246 8.91 7.72 -16.08
C PRO A 246 9.16 9.17 -15.62
N ILE A 247 8.71 10.17 -16.37
CA ILE A 247 8.92 11.60 -16.10
C ILE A 247 7.60 12.40 -16.15
N ARG A 248 6.43 11.75 -16.09
CA ARG A 248 5.14 12.45 -16.23
C ARG A 248 4.19 12.15 -15.07
N TRP A 249 3.80 13.21 -14.39
CA TRP A 249 2.74 13.23 -13.40
C TRP A 249 1.57 14.04 -13.94
N CYS A 250 0.36 13.47 -13.88
CA CYS A 250 -0.86 14.20 -14.19
C CYS A 250 -1.73 14.24 -12.93
N LEU A 251 -2.27 15.41 -12.63
CA LEU A 251 -3.14 15.62 -11.48
C LEU A 251 -4.60 15.52 -11.96
N VAL A 252 -5.34 14.57 -11.40
CA VAL A 252 -6.78 14.40 -11.65
C VAL A 252 -7.53 14.85 -10.40
N SER A 253 -8.31 15.93 -10.49
CA SER A 253 -9.07 16.44 -9.34
C SER A 253 -10.17 15.45 -8.91
N ARG A 254 -10.21 15.06 -7.65
CA ARG A 254 -11.33 14.31 -7.07
C ARG A 254 -12.47 15.28 -6.78
N GLY A 255 -13.46 15.38 -7.68
CA GLY A 255 -14.68 16.17 -7.43
C GLY A 255 -15.29 16.93 -8.61
N ALA A 256 -14.67 16.93 -9.79
CA ALA A 256 -15.27 17.59 -10.95
C ALA A 256 -16.38 16.71 -11.56
N LYS A 257 -17.66 17.10 -11.33
CA LYS A 257 -18.81 16.63 -12.13
C LYS A 257 -18.75 17.21 -13.55
N SER A 258 -17.80 16.78 -14.37
CA SER A 258 -17.90 16.84 -15.83
C SER A 258 -16.77 16.01 -16.46
N PRO A 259 -17.07 15.09 -17.39
CA PRO A 259 -16.03 14.41 -18.14
C PRO A 259 -15.50 15.38 -19.20
N LEU A 260 -14.18 15.65 -19.19
CA LEU A 260 -13.32 16.06 -20.33
C LEU A 260 -12.43 17.30 -20.19
N THR A 261 -12.40 18.10 -19.11
CA THR A 261 -11.65 19.38 -19.16
C THR A 261 -10.52 19.64 -18.16
N ASN A 262 -10.32 18.86 -17.09
CA ASN A 262 -9.34 19.23 -16.05
C ASN A 262 -8.25 18.18 -15.80
N SER A 263 -7.45 17.85 -16.82
CA SER A 263 -6.15 17.17 -16.62
C SER A 263 -5.02 18.18 -16.76
N TRP A 264 -4.39 18.54 -15.65
CA TRP A 264 -3.18 19.36 -15.64
C TRP A 264 -1.98 18.42 -15.64
N CYS A 265 -1.34 18.23 -16.81
CA CYS A 265 -0.09 17.49 -16.90
C CYS A 265 1.08 18.48 -16.86
N TRP A 266 1.90 18.39 -15.82
CA TRP A 266 3.10 19.21 -15.66
C TRP A 266 4.28 18.53 -16.34
N GLY A 267 5.05 19.30 -17.11
CA GLY A 267 6.23 18.83 -17.83
C GLY A 267 7.45 19.73 -17.56
N ARG A 268 8.55 19.09 -17.16
CA ARG A 268 9.95 19.56 -17.12
C ARG A 268 10.23 20.77 -16.18
N TRP A 269 10.95 20.51 -15.08
CA TRP A 269 11.68 21.52 -14.31
C TRP A 269 12.80 22.15 -15.18
N ARG A 270 12.45 23.15 -16.00
CA ARG A 270 13.39 24.15 -16.52
C ARG A 270 12.81 25.53 -16.24
N LYS A 271 13.68 26.47 -15.87
CA LYS A 271 13.45 27.83 -15.32
C LYS A 271 12.55 28.80 -16.11
N THR A 272 11.70 28.34 -17.02
CA THR A 272 10.78 29.18 -17.80
C THR A 272 9.50 28.40 -18.09
N LEU A 273 8.47 28.67 -17.29
CA LEU A 273 7.10 28.19 -17.51
C LEU A 273 6.51 28.94 -18.70
N THR A 274 6.20 28.21 -19.78
CA THR A 274 5.32 28.70 -20.86
C THR A 274 4.10 27.78 -20.92
N CYS A 275 2.97 28.28 -20.43
CA CYS A 275 1.66 27.66 -20.62
C CYS A 275 1.16 28.03 -22.02
N THR A 276 1.06 27.06 -22.93
CA THR A 276 0.31 27.25 -24.18
C THR A 276 -1.09 26.67 -24.03
N PRO A 277 -2.15 27.49 -23.94
CA PRO A 277 -3.52 27.01 -23.91
C PRO A 277 -3.97 26.57 -25.31
N LYS A 278 -4.50 25.35 -25.44
CA LYS A 278 -5.28 24.92 -26.61
C LYS A 278 -6.76 25.30 -26.41
N SER A 279 -7.11 26.57 -26.61
CA SER A 279 -8.41 27.02 -27.16
C SER A 279 -8.60 28.54 -26.97
N PRO A 280 -9.38 29.22 -27.82
CA PRO A 280 -9.49 30.69 -27.83
C PRO A 280 -10.27 31.29 -26.65
N VAL A 281 -10.86 30.49 -25.75
CA VAL A 281 -11.73 30.99 -24.67
C VAL A 281 -10.95 31.23 -23.36
N ALA A 282 -9.67 30.86 -23.31
CA ALA A 282 -8.81 30.95 -22.12
C ALA A 282 -8.10 32.31 -21.95
N SER A 283 -8.68 33.42 -22.44
CA SER A 283 -8.04 34.75 -22.36
C SER A 283 -8.52 35.60 -21.17
N ALA A 284 -9.63 35.24 -20.50
CA ALA A 284 -10.16 36.02 -19.38
C ALA A 284 -9.54 35.65 -18.00
N LEU A 285 -9.05 34.41 -17.83
CA LEU A 285 -8.49 33.94 -16.54
C LEU A 285 -6.99 34.17 -16.38
N THR A 286 -6.28 34.52 -17.46
CA THR A 286 -4.84 34.84 -17.41
C THR A 286 -4.55 36.19 -16.76
N TYR A 287 -5.57 37.06 -16.63
CA TYR A 287 -5.41 38.40 -16.06
C TYR A 287 -5.36 38.40 -14.52
N LEU A 288 -6.02 37.43 -13.85
CA LEU A 288 -6.02 37.32 -12.38
C LEU A 288 -4.74 36.65 -11.83
N ALA A 289 -4.08 35.80 -12.61
CA ALA A 289 -2.85 35.11 -12.19
C ALA A 289 -1.58 36.00 -12.25
N ARG A 290 -1.61 37.11 -13.00
CA ARG A 290 -0.46 38.04 -13.08
C ARG A 290 -0.34 38.98 -11.86
N ASN A 291 -1.40 39.20 -11.09
CA ASN A 291 -1.40 40.15 -9.97
C ASN A 291 -0.97 39.54 -8.61
N CYS A 292 -0.70 38.23 -8.53
CA CYS A 292 -0.24 37.60 -7.28
C CYS A 292 1.30 37.48 -7.18
N MET A 293 2.04 37.98 -8.17
CA MET A 293 3.51 37.92 -8.22
C MET A 293 4.18 39.29 -8.01
N SER A 294 3.65 40.12 -7.10
CA SER A 294 4.36 41.29 -6.60
C SER A 294 4.20 41.43 -5.08
N CYS A 295 5.33 41.74 -4.42
CA CYS A 295 5.58 41.94 -2.99
C CYS A 295 5.92 40.68 -2.17
N ARG A 296 7.07 40.55 -1.50
CA ARG A 296 8.29 41.37 -1.34
C ARG A 296 9.41 40.42 -0.85
N ARG A 297 10.58 40.46 -1.51
CA ARG A 297 11.88 40.17 -0.90
C ARG A 297 12.42 41.49 -0.33
N PHE A 298 12.77 41.52 0.95
CA PHE A 298 13.74 42.40 1.61
C PHE A 298 14.04 41.70 2.94
N GLY A 299 15.27 41.43 3.38
CA GLY A 299 16.61 41.69 2.86
C GLY A 299 17.61 41.03 3.81
N ASN A 300 18.79 40.69 3.29
CA ASN A 300 19.92 40.17 4.05
C ASN A 300 20.43 41.19 5.08
N ALA A 301 21.00 40.67 6.17
CA ALA A 301 22.38 41.01 6.54
C ALA A 301 23.16 39.69 6.61
#